data_AF-A0A0G4J0N5-F1
#
_entry.id   AF-A0A0G4J0N5-F1
#
_cell.length_a   1.000
_cell.length_b   1.000
_cell.length_c   1.000
_cell.angle_alpha   90.00
_cell.angle_beta   90.00
_cell.angle_gamma   90.00
#
_symmetry.space_group_name_H-M   'P 1'
#
loop_
_entity.id
_entity.type
_entity.pdbx_description
1 polymer ?
#
loop_
_entity_poly.entity_id
_entity_poly.type
_entity_poly.pdbx_seq_one_letter_code
_entity_poly.pdbx_strand_id
1 'polypeptide(L)'
;MRQRTLVWADGGDAAWLEVADSIIQVAQIASVEMAAPIQFEKSVADQTGRNSKGTLWDQQKDEMAVRMLLEEGKLNLTMRLLHQYMEVSMGHPTFMAAVRKAAEDTGQTDAKVTDTCRNFEISCGLLLTSALSHVEALQILDIPYLVKHCQDVIQHGLDNDQYTKFADNQEGMQKSVVVHFLRRLTDQLDELDEERVLEILDSNDMLRLVAVYTSKQCTSYFSRDDIREAVLFFVNVFTCETFKAESDRYASAPVMDALVALQDPVLAPCLQSETDPNRKRGLREVLDRVGQYARKKR
;
A
#
# COMPACT_ATOMS: atom_id res chain seq x y z
N MET A 1 25.76 11.39 21.48
CA MET A 1 24.84 10.23 21.53
C MET A 1 24.64 9.75 20.11
N ARG A 2 25.20 8.59 19.75
CA ARG A 2 24.96 7.99 18.43
C ARG A 2 23.60 7.30 18.51
N GLN A 3 22.62 7.76 17.73
CA GLN A 3 21.41 6.98 17.48
C GLN A 3 21.88 5.63 16.93
N ARG A 4 21.65 4.56 17.69
CA ARG A 4 21.72 3.20 17.15
C ARG A 4 20.58 3.11 16.15
N THR A 5 20.91 3.34 14.89
CA THR A 5 20.03 3.03 13.78
C THR A 5 19.68 1.54 13.93
N LEU A 6 18.39 1.22 14.08
CA LEU A 6 17.87 -0.14 14.06
C LEU A 6 18.12 -0.69 12.66
N VAL A 7 19.35 -1.14 12.41
CA VAL A 7 19.84 -1.44 11.08
C VAL A 7 20.02 -2.94 10.99
N TRP A 8 19.13 -3.57 10.23
CA TRP A 8 19.28 -4.95 9.79
C TRP A 8 20.60 -5.16 9.01
N ALA A 9 21.24 -4.09 8.51
CA ALA A 9 22.50 -4.15 7.76
C ALA A 9 23.72 -4.59 8.59
N ASP A 10 23.68 -4.57 9.93
CA ASP A 10 24.74 -5.17 10.78
C ASP A 10 24.45 -6.64 11.16
N GLY A 11 23.37 -7.20 10.58
CA GLY A 11 23.06 -8.62 10.57
C GLY A 11 22.20 -9.03 11.75
N GLY A 12 20.89 -9.19 11.51
CA GLY A 12 20.07 -10.19 12.19
C GLY A 12 20.14 -10.20 13.72
N ASP A 13 20.27 -9.04 14.36
CA ASP A 13 20.35 -8.97 15.83
C ASP A 13 19.05 -9.50 16.45
N ALA A 14 19.18 -10.26 17.55
CA ALA A 14 18.04 -10.77 18.33
C ALA A 14 17.02 -9.66 18.68
N ALA A 15 17.50 -8.42 18.88
CA ALA A 15 16.67 -7.25 19.12
C ALA A 15 15.70 -6.93 17.97
N TRP A 16 16.06 -7.16 16.70
CA TRP A 16 15.10 -6.98 15.61
C TRP A 16 14.02 -8.06 15.64
N LEU A 17 14.37 -9.31 15.94
CA LEU A 17 13.39 -10.38 16.05
C LEU A 17 12.36 -10.10 17.15
N GLU A 18 12.80 -9.51 18.27
CA GLU A 18 11.89 -9.02 19.32
C GLU A 18 10.96 -7.90 18.83
N VAL A 19 11.47 -6.95 18.03
CA VAL A 19 10.65 -5.89 17.43
C VAL A 19 9.66 -6.46 16.41
N ALA A 20 10.10 -7.43 15.60
CA ALA A 20 9.25 -8.12 14.64
C ALA A 20 8.12 -8.87 15.33
N ASP A 21 8.43 -9.64 16.38
CA ASP A 21 7.42 -10.34 17.18
C ASP A 21 6.42 -9.35 17.81
N SER A 22 6.89 -8.20 18.29
CA SER A 22 6.02 -7.14 18.83
C SER A 22 5.07 -6.58 17.77
N ILE A 23 5.56 -6.30 16.57
CA ILE A 23 4.74 -5.82 15.44
C ILE A 23 3.73 -6.89 15.00
N ILE A 24 4.15 -8.16 14.96
CA ILE A 24 3.26 -9.29 14.63
C ILE A 24 2.11 -9.38 15.64
N GLN A 25 2.38 -9.22 16.94
CA GLN A 25 1.34 -9.23 17.97
C GLN A 25 0.35 -8.07 17.81
N VAL A 26 0.83 -6.85 17.55
CA VAL A 26 -0.04 -5.68 17.31
C VAL A 26 -0.91 -5.90 16.07
N ALA A 27 -0.34 -6.47 15.00
CA ALA A 27 -1.09 -6.80 13.79
C ALA A 27 -2.15 -7.89 14.01
N GLN A 28 -1.89 -8.87 14.88
CA GLN A 28 -2.88 -9.88 15.26
C GLN A 28 -4.08 -9.23 15.98
N ILE A 29 -3.83 -8.27 16.87
CA ILE A 29 -4.89 -7.49 17.52
C ILE A 29 -5.70 -6.73 16.47
N ALA A 30 -5.03 -5.99 15.58
CA ALA A 30 -5.68 -5.25 14.48
C ALA A 30 -6.55 -6.18 13.61
N SER A 31 -6.05 -7.37 13.27
CA SER A 31 -6.80 -8.35 12.48
C SER A 31 -8.06 -8.83 13.19
N VAL A 32 -8.02 -9.01 14.52
CA VAL A 32 -9.19 -9.41 15.32
C VAL A 32 -10.19 -8.26 15.39
N GLU A 33 -9.74 -7.03 15.59
CA GLU A 33 -10.59 -5.82 15.57
C GLU A 33 -11.34 -5.67 14.24
N MET A 34 -10.66 -5.92 13.12
CA MET A 34 -11.25 -5.87 11.78
C MET A 34 -12.26 -6.99 11.53
N ALA A 35 -12.02 -8.19 12.06
CA ALA A 35 -12.88 -9.36 11.86
C ALA A 35 -14.11 -9.38 12.79
N ALA A 36 -13.98 -8.80 13.99
CA ALA A 36 -15.02 -8.77 15.01
C ALA A 36 -15.09 -7.39 15.67
N PRO A 37 -15.72 -6.39 15.01
CA PRO A 37 -15.88 -5.07 15.62
C PRO A 37 -16.68 -5.21 16.92
N ILE A 38 -16.02 -5.00 18.05
CA ILE A 38 -16.65 -5.02 19.38
C ILE A 38 -17.63 -3.85 19.42
N GLN A 39 -18.92 -4.14 19.32
CA GLN A 39 -19.97 -3.13 19.44
C GLN A 39 -20.12 -2.75 20.91
N PHE A 40 -19.55 -1.61 21.32
CA PHE A 40 -19.91 -0.98 22.59
C PHE A 40 -21.24 -0.25 22.45
N GLU A 41 -22.04 -0.27 23.53
CA GLU A 41 -23.42 0.24 23.54
C GLU A 41 -23.53 1.68 22.99
N LYS A 42 -24.55 1.88 22.15
CA LYS A 42 -24.88 3.11 21.42
C LYS A 42 -24.62 4.38 22.23
N SER A 43 -23.69 5.21 21.75
CA SER A 43 -23.56 6.58 22.23
C SER A 43 -24.71 7.44 21.66
N VAL A 44 -25.09 8.47 22.42
CA VAL A 44 -26.21 9.39 22.15
C VAL A 44 -26.11 10.11 20.79
N ALA A 45 -24.95 10.05 20.12
CA ALA A 45 -24.72 10.63 18.80
C ALA A 45 -25.58 10.00 17.68
N ASP A 46 -25.95 8.72 17.80
CA ASP A 46 -26.74 7.99 16.78
C ASP A 46 -28.17 8.52 16.61
N GLN A 47 -28.67 9.36 17.52
CA GLN A 47 -30.02 9.92 17.45
C GLN A 47 -30.13 11.18 16.57
N THR A 48 -29.01 11.72 16.07
CA THR A 48 -29.02 13.05 15.43
C THR A 48 -28.76 13.09 13.93
N GLY A 49 -28.59 11.95 13.25
CA GLY A 49 -28.52 11.90 11.78
C GLY A 49 -27.39 12.72 11.15
N ARG A 50 -26.36 13.10 11.92
CA ARG A 50 -25.14 13.72 11.41
C ARG A 50 -24.29 12.65 10.73
N ASN A 51 -23.84 12.95 9.51
CA ASN A 51 -23.01 12.08 8.68
C ASN A 51 -21.95 11.34 9.51
N SER A 52 -22.01 10.00 9.44
CA SER A 52 -21.25 9.04 10.23
C SER A 52 -19.78 8.87 9.78
N LYS A 53 -19.11 9.97 9.43
CA LYS A 53 -17.64 10.04 9.34
C LYS A 53 -17.15 10.71 10.63
N GLY A 54 -17.22 9.99 11.75
CA GLY A 54 -16.57 10.42 12.98
C GLY A 54 -15.05 10.34 12.80
N THR A 55 -14.30 11.17 13.54
CA THR A 55 -12.84 11.07 13.61
C THR A 55 -12.43 9.67 14.11
N LEU A 56 -11.20 9.22 13.88
CA LEU A 56 -10.68 7.95 14.42
C LEU A 56 -10.98 7.77 15.93
N TRP A 57 -11.07 8.88 16.66
CA TRP A 57 -11.35 8.95 18.10
C TRP A 57 -12.84 8.85 18.44
N ASP A 58 -13.72 9.24 17.50
CA ASP A 58 -15.18 9.28 17.68
C ASP A 58 -15.90 8.03 17.11
N GLN A 59 -15.18 7.17 16.37
CA GLN A 59 -15.77 5.97 15.79
C GLN A 59 -16.14 4.94 16.86
N GLN A 60 -17.32 4.32 16.71
CA GLN A 60 -17.80 3.23 17.57
C GLN A 60 -17.02 1.91 17.39
N LYS A 61 -16.06 1.86 16.45
CA LYS A 61 -15.18 0.72 16.25
C LYS A 61 -13.98 0.82 17.18
N ASP A 62 -13.71 -0.28 17.89
CA ASP A 62 -12.49 -0.41 18.69
C ASP A 62 -11.32 -0.72 17.74
N GLU A 63 -10.62 0.32 17.30
CA GLU A 63 -9.41 0.23 16.47
C GLU A 63 -8.19 0.62 17.33
N MET A 64 -8.01 -0.08 18.45
CA MET A 64 -6.95 0.22 19.41
C MET A 64 -5.57 0.06 18.77
N ALA A 65 -5.38 -0.95 17.92
CA ALA A 65 -4.11 -1.16 17.24
C ALA A 65 -3.74 0.03 16.32
N VAL A 66 -4.72 0.59 15.61
CA VAL A 66 -4.52 1.78 14.77
C VAL A 66 -4.21 2.99 15.66
N ARG A 67 -4.97 3.22 16.74
CA ARG A 67 -4.70 4.33 17.67
C ARG A 67 -3.30 4.24 18.28
N MET A 68 -2.88 3.05 18.72
CA MET A 68 -1.51 2.80 19.19
C MET A 68 -0.49 3.16 18.11
N LEU A 69 -0.76 2.88 16.83
CA LEU A 69 0.15 3.20 15.75
C LEU A 69 0.27 4.71 15.48
N LEU A 70 -0.82 5.48 15.65
CA LEU A 70 -0.78 6.94 15.47
C LEU A 70 -0.06 7.68 16.62
N GLU A 71 0.09 7.06 17.78
CA GLU A 71 0.82 7.65 18.90
C GLU A 71 2.32 7.79 18.62
N GLU A 72 2.92 8.87 19.11
CA GLU A 72 4.39 9.04 19.26
C GLU A 72 5.24 8.76 18.00
N GLY A 73 4.66 8.90 16.80
CA GLY A 73 5.36 8.67 15.54
C GLY A 73 5.58 7.19 15.17
N LYS A 74 4.89 6.26 15.83
CA LYS A 74 5.00 4.80 15.59
C LYS A 74 4.59 4.40 14.16
N LEU A 75 3.67 5.14 13.54
CA LEU A 75 3.28 4.99 12.13
C LEU A 75 4.47 5.19 11.18
N ASN A 76 5.17 6.33 11.30
CA ASN A 76 6.33 6.63 10.47
C ASN A 76 7.49 5.65 10.73
N LEU A 77 7.67 5.20 11.97
CA LEU A 77 8.64 4.16 12.30
C LEU A 77 8.31 2.83 11.60
N THR A 78 7.06 2.42 11.61
CA THR A 78 6.61 1.17 10.97
C THR A 78 6.84 1.21 9.45
N MET A 79 6.55 2.34 8.81
CA MET A 79 6.86 2.54 7.39
C MET A 79 8.38 2.44 7.11
N ARG A 80 9.22 3.05 7.96
CA ARG A 80 10.69 2.98 7.82
C ARG A 80 11.21 1.56 8.03
N LEU A 81 10.69 0.82 9.01
CA LEU A 81 11.07 -0.56 9.26
C LEU A 81 10.70 -1.47 8.08
N LEU A 82 9.50 -1.29 7.51
CA LEU A 82 9.07 -2.02 6.32
C LEU A 82 9.97 -1.72 5.11
N HIS A 83 10.29 -0.44 4.87
CA HIS A 83 11.20 -0.05 3.80
C HIS A 83 12.61 -0.60 3.99
N GLN A 84 13.17 -0.55 5.20
CA GLN A 84 14.48 -1.15 5.48
C GLN A 84 14.48 -2.66 5.24
N TYR A 85 13.41 -3.34 5.64
CA TYR A 85 13.26 -4.77 5.36
C TYR A 85 13.19 -5.04 3.85
N MET A 86 12.51 -4.20 3.07
CA MET A 86 12.53 -4.25 1.60
C MET A 86 13.97 -4.18 1.07
N GLU A 87 14.75 -3.18 1.47
CA GLU A 87 16.13 -2.99 0.98
C GLU A 87 17.00 -4.24 1.23
N VAL A 88 16.84 -4.90 2.37
CA VAL A 88 17.61 -6.11 2.70
C VAL A 88 17.06 -7.34 1.97
N SER A 89 15.76 -7.58 2.02
CA SER A 89 15.11 -8.77 1.44
C SER A 89 15.22 -8.82 -0.08
N MET A 90 15.25 -7.66 -0.73
CA MET A 90 15.38 -7.51 -2.18
C MET A 90 16.84 -7.65 -2.67
N GLY A 91 17.83 -7.53 -1.77
CA GLY A 91 19.24 -7.83 -1.99
C GLY A 91 19.60 -9.31 -1.78
N HIS A 92 18.81 -10.23 -2.34
CA HIS A 92 18.73 -11.68 -2.08
C HIS A 92 20.00 -12.42 -1.53
N PRO A 93 21.24 -12.22 -2.02
CA PRO A 93 22.41 -12.89 -1.44
C PRO A 93 22.70 -12.52 0.02
N THR A 94 22.42 -11.28 0.43
CA THR A 94 22.67 -10.82 1.80
C THR A 94 21.55 -11.23 2.77
N PHE A 95 20.34 -11.46 2.27
CA PHE A 95 19.19 -11.83 3.10
C PHE A 95 19.36 -13.19 3.75
N MET A 96 19.65 -14.24 2.98
CA MET A 96 19.82 -15.60 3.54
C MET A 96 21.04 -15.70 4.46
N ALA A 97 22.08 -14.91 4.23
CA ALA A 97 23.21 -14.81 5.15
C ALA A 97 22.79 -14.19 6.49
N ALA A 98 21.96 -13.13 6.46
CA ALA A 98 21.40 -12.51 7.65
C ALA A 98 20.46 -13.45 8.42
N VAL A 99 19.62 -14.22 7.71
CA VAL A 99 18.74 -15.24 8.31
C VAL A 99 19.54 -16.29 9.05
N ARG A 100 20.59 -16.85 8.42
CA ARG A 100 21.46 -17.86 9.06
C ARG A 100 22.16 -17.32 10.29
N LYS A 101 22.70 -16.11 10.22
CA LYS A 101 23.34 -15.45 11.37
C LYS A 101 22.33 -15.28 12.52
N ALA A 102 21.14 -14.77 12.23
CA ALA A 102 20.08 -14.61 13.24
C ALA A 102 19.64 -15.95 13.85
N ALA A 103 19.57 -17.01 13.05
CA ALA A 103 19.23 -18.35 13.51
C ALA A 103 20.31 -18.89 14.48
N GLU A 104 21.59 -18.71 14.16
CA GLU A 104 22.73 -19.06 15.03
C GLU A 104 22.69 -18.26 16.35
N ASP A 105 22.52 -16.93 16.27
CA ASP A 105 22.54 -16.03 17.43
C ASP A 105 21.38 -16.27 18.40
N THR A 106 20.22 -16.72 17.89
CA THR A 106 19.01 -16.98 18.70
C THR A 106 18.77 -18.45 19.01
N GLY A 107 19.58 -19.36 18.48
CA GLY A 107 19.35 -20.81 18.60
C GLY A 107 18.08 -21.29 17.91
N GLN A 108 17.61 -20.58 16.88
CA GLN A 108 16.42 -20.93 16.09
C GLN A 108 16.81 -21.62 14.78
N THR A 109 15.83 -22.13 14.03
CA THR A 109 16.06 -22.68 12.69
C THR A 109 15.95 -21.58 11.63
N ASP A 110 16.68 -21.71 10.52
CA ASP A 110 16.57 -20.82 9.34
C ASP A 110 15.11 -20.66 8.89
N ALA A 111 14.34 -21.76 8.92
CA ALA A 111 12.92 -21.77 8.56
C ALA A 111 12.10 -20.87 9.50
N LYS A 112 12.30 -20.97 10.82
CA LYS A 112 11.56 -20.17 11.80
C LYS A 112 11.87 -18.68 11.64
N VAL A 113 13.14 -18.32 11.46
CA VAL A 113 13.55 -16.92 11.24
C VAL A 113 12.97 -16.38 9.92
N THR A 114 12.97 -17.20 8.87
CA THR A 114 12.36 -16.84 7.58
C THR A 114 10.85 -16.61 7.71
N ASP A 115 10.15 -17.47 8.46
CA ASP A 115 8.73 -17.31 8.75
C ASP A 115 8.45 -16.04 9.57
N THR A 116 9.28 -15.73 10.56
CA THR A 116 9.18 -14.46 11.31
C THR A 116 9.36 -13.26 10.39
N CYS A 117 10.34 -13.28 9.49
CA CYS A 117 10.55 -12.21 8.50
C CYS A 117 9.33 -12.01 7.59
N ARG A 118 8.76 -13.12 7.09
CA ARG A 118 7.55 -13.09 6.27
C ARG A 118 6.35 -12.55 7.03
N ASN A 119 6.14 -13.02 8.26
CA ASN A 119 5.03 -12.56 9.09
C ASN A 119 5.17 -11.08 9.45
N PHE A 120 6.39 -10.62 9.75
CA PHE A 120 6.69 -9.21 9.97
C PHE A 120 6.28 -8.34 8.77
N GLU A 121 6.64 -8.75 7.56
CA GLU A 121 6.29 -8.02 6.33
C GLU A 121 4.77 -7.89 6.17
N ILE A 122 4.06 -9.02 6.28
CA ILE A 122 2.59 -9.08 6.17
C ILE A 122 1.93 -8.24 7.27
N SER A 123 2.43 -8.32 8.50
CA SER A 123 1.93 -7.57 9.65
C SER A 123 2.10 -6.06 9.48
N CYS A 124 3.26 -5.60 9.00
CA CYS A 124 3.47 -4.19 8.65
C CYS A 124 2.50 -3.75 7.54
N GLY A 125 2.33 -4.57 6.50
CA GLY A 125 1.40 -4.30 5.41
C GLY A 125 -0.04 -4.11 5.89
N LEU A 126 -0.50 -5.00 6.78
CA LEU A 126 -1.83 -4.93 7.40
C LEU A 126 -2.01 -3.66 8.23
N LEU A 127 -1.08 -3.39 9.15
CA LEU A 127 -1.14 -2.24 10.05
C LEU A 127 -1.13 -0.92 9.29
N LEU A 128 -0.25 -0.79 8.30
CA LEU A 128 -0.20 0.40 7.46
C LEU A 128 -1.48 0.55 6.62
N THR A 129 -1.96 -0.51 5.96
CA THR A 129 -3.19 -0.42 5.16
C THR A 129 -4.41 -0.02 6.01
N SER A 130 -4.49 -0.58 7.21
CA SER A 130 -5.53 -0.22 8.18
C SER A 130 -5.43 1.25 8.57
N ALA A 131 -4.25 1.71 9.00
CA ALA A 131 -4.03 3.11 9.39
C ALA A 131 -4.30 4.10 8.24
N LEU A 132 -3.84 3.80 7.01
CA LEU A 132 -4.04 4.65 5.84
C LEU A 132 -5.52 4.80 5.43
N SER A 133 -6.43 4.01 6.00
CA SER A 133 -7.87 4.21 5.81
C SER A 133 -8.41 5.43 6.58
N HIS A 134 -7.59 6.05 7.43
CA HIS A 134 -7.93 7.23 8.22
C HIS A 134 -7.13 8.44 7.74
N VAL A 135 -7.82 9.55 7.48
CA VAL A 135 -7.18 10.79 7.02
C VAL A 135 -6.18 11.32 8.05
N GLU A 136 -6.47 11.15 9.34
CA GLU A 136 -5.58 11.60 10.42
C GLU A 136 -4.22 10.90 10.37
N ALA A 137 -4.18 9.62 9.96
CA ALA A 137 -2.94 8.89 9.77
C ALA A 137 -2.17 9.45 8.57
N LEU A 138 -2.85 9.75 7.46
CA LEU A 138 -2.24 10.33 6.26
C LEU A 138 -1.68 11.73 6.52
N GLN A 139 -2.33 12.53 7.37
CA GLN A 139 -1.88 13.89 7.73
C GLN A 139 -0.58 13.91 8.54
N ILE A 140 -0.29 12.86 9.33
CA ILE A 140 0.93 12.75 10.13
C ILE A 140 2.02 11.88 9.47
N LEU A 141 1.66 11.10 8.46
CA LEU A 141 2.58 10.25 7.73
C LEU A 141 3.48 11.08 6.81
N ASP A 142 4.73 10.66 6.68
CA ASP A 142 5.64 11.14 5.65
C ASP A 142 5.22 10.59 4.27
N ILE A 143 4.27 11.28 3.61
CA ILE A 143 3.73 10.91 2.29
C ILE A 143 4.84 10.76 1.23
N PRO A 144 5.82 11.69 1.10
CA PRO A 144 6.94 11.50 0.19
C PRO A 144 7.67 10.17 0.41
N TYR A 145 7.90 9.78 1.67
CA TYR A 145 8.56 8.53 2.00
C TYR A 145 7.70 7.30 1.67
N LEU A 146 6.38 7.34 1.92
CA LEU A 146 5.45 6.29 1.52
C LEU A 146 5.47 6.08 0.00
N VAL A 147 5.37 7.16 -0.78
CA VAL A 147 5.37 7.09 -2.24
C VAL A 147 6.71 6.57 -2.75
N LYS A 148 7.82 7.00 -2.16
CA LYS A 148 9.15 6.49 -2.51
C LYS A 148 9.28 4.99 -2.24
N HIS A 149 8.80 4.53 -1.08
CA HIS A 149 8.76 3.09 -0.79
C HIS A 149 7.95 2.31 -1.83
N CYS A 150 6.75 2.79 -2.18
CA CYS A 150 5.92 2.15 -3.21
C CYS A 150 6.64 2.10 -4.57
N GLN A 151 7.30 3.20 -4.94
CA GLN A 151 8.11 3.29 -6.16
C GLN A 151 9.20 2.21 -6.18
N ASP A 152 9.97 2.09 -5.10
CA ASP A 152 11.10 1.16 -5.04
C ASP A 152 10.65 -0.31 -5.09
N VAL A 153 9.57 -0.65 -4.37
CA VAL A 153 8.97 -1.99 -4.43
C VAL A 153 8.47 -2.32 -5.84
N ILE A 154 7.74 -1.38 -6.47
CA ILE A 154 7.21 -1.58 -7.83
C ILE A 154 8.35 -1.74 -8.83
N GLN A 155 9.34 -0.86 -8.77
CA GLN A 155 10.48 -0.88 -9.68
C GLN A 155 11.27 -2.18 -9.54
N HIS A 156 11.53 -2.63 -8.31
CA HIS A 156 12.20 -3.92 -8.08
C HIS A 156 11.40 -5.10 -8.67
N GLY A 157 10.08 -5.10 -8.50
CA GLY A 157 9.21 -6.13 -9.07
C GLY A 157 9.10 -6.07 -10.61
N LEU A 158 9.35 -4.90 -11.20
CA LEU A 158 9.47 -4.75 -12.65
C LEU A 158 10.82 -5.25 -13.17
N ASP A 159 11.91 -4.95 -12.47
CA ASP A 159 13.27 -5.28 -12.89
C ASP A 159 13.60 -6.77 -12.71
N ASN A 160 12.98 -7.44 -11.72
CA ASN A 160 13.30 -8.82 -11.36
C ASN A 160 12.18 -9.81 -11.71
N ASP A 161 12.18 -10.26 -12.97
CA ASP A 161 11.25 -11.28 -13.48
C ASP A 161 11.27 -12.60 -12.69
N GLN A 162 12.36 -12.92 -11.99
CA GLN A 162 12.54 -14.20 -11.30
C GLN A 162 11.72 -14.33 -10.00
N TYR A 163 11.20 -13.23 -9.44
CA TYR A 163 10.34 -13.24 -8.24
C TYR A 163 8.88 -13.67 -8.52
N THR A 164 8.53 -13.89 -9.80
CA THR A 164 7.17 -14.20 -10.24
C THR A 164 6.83 -15.69 -10.27
N LYS A 165 7.82 -16.59 -10.09
CA LYS A 165 7.66 -18.01 -10.45
C LYS A 165 7.64 -19.02 -9.29
N PHE A 166 7.94 -18.64 -8.06
CA PHE A 166 8.29 -19.64 -7.02
C PHE A 166 7.71 -19.45 -5.61
N ALA A 167 6.71 -18.59 -5.39
CA ALA A 167 6.24 -18.39 -4.04
C ALA A 167 4.72 -18.53 -3.93
N ASP A 168 4.29 -19.69 -3.43
CA ASP A 168 2.92 -19.93 -2.99
C ASP A 168 2.52 -18.83 -1.97
N ASN A 169 1.33 -18.27 -2.16
CA ASN A 169 0.69 -17.25 -1.33
C ASN A 169 1.51 -15.95 -1.11
N GLN A 170 1.36 -15.00 -2.04
CA GLN A 170 1.98 -13.66 -1.99
C GLN A 170 1.06 -12.59 -1.41
N GLU A 171 -0.10 -13.00 -0.90
CA GLU A 171 -1.07 -12.13 -0.28
C GLU A 171 -0.46 -11.41 0.93
N GLY A 172 -0.70 -10.11 1.04
CA GLY A 172 -0.22 -9.28 2.14
C GLY A 172 1.26 -8.89 2.08
N MET A 173 2.04 -9.43 1.15
CA MET A 173 3.45 -9.06 0.96
C MET A 173 3.57 -7.66 0.33
N GLN A 174 4.72 -6.99 0.49
CA GLN A 174 4.93 -5.62 0.01
C GLN A 174 4.60 -5.46 -1.48
N LYS A 175 5.02 -6.43 -2.29
CA LYS A 175 4.81 -6.43 -3.74
C LYS A 175 3.35 -6.41 -4.18
N SER A 176 2.43 -6.82 -3.31
CA SER A 176 0.98 -6.76 -3.53
C SER A 176 0.39 -5.56 -2.77
N VAL A 177 0.75 -5.34 -1.50
CA VAL A 177 0.11 -4.32 -0.65
C VAL A 177 0.39 -2.87 -1.08
N VAL A 178 1.47 -2.60 -1.84
CA VAL A 178 1.78 -1.22 -2.28
C VAL A 178 0.68 -0.57 -3.12
N VAL A 179 -0.09 -1.35 -3.91
CA VAL A 179 -1.23 -0.77 -4.63
C VAL A 179 -2.40 -0.42 -3.71
N HIS A 180 -2.53 -1.11 -2.58
CA HIS A 180 -3.47 -0.77 -1.52
C HIS A 180 -3.06 0.56 -0.87
N PHE A 181 -1.78 0.73 -0.54
CA PHE A 181 -1.28 1.99 0.03
C PHE A 181 -1.57 3.19 -0.89
N LEU A 182 -1.25 3.06 -2.18
CA LEU A 182 -1.48 4.11 -3.17
C LEU A 182 -2.96 4.41 -3.37
N ARG A 183 -3.81 3.37 -3.41
CA ARG A 183 -5.26 3.59 -3.41
C ARG A 183 -5.65 4.39 -2.17
N ARG A 184 -5.30 3.94 -0.95
CA ARG A 184 -5.77 4.57 0.30
C ARG A 184 -5.35 6.04 0.39
N LEU A 185 -4.13 6.36 -0.02
CA LEU A 185 -3.66 7.73 -0.18
C LEU A 185 -4.57 8.53 -1.12
N THR A 186 -4.85 8.00 -2.31
CA THR A 186 -5.66 8.71 -3.31
C THR A 186 -7.16 8.75 -2.99
N ASP A 187 -7.67 7.89 -2.12
CA ASP A 187 -9.06 7.86 -1.66
C ASP A 187 -9.42 9.08 -0.79
N GLN A 188 -8.41 9.75 -0.24
CA GLN A 188 -8.54 10.85 0.71
C GLN A 188 -7.98 12.17 0.15
N LEU A 189 -7.80 12.29 -1.17
CA LEU A 189 -7.24 13.50 -1.80
C LEU A 189 -7.99 14.77 -1.43
N ASP A 190 -9.33 14.72 -1.39
CA ASP A 190 -10.18 15.85 -1.03
C ASP A 190 -9.95 16.36 0.40
N GLU A 191 -9.54 15.47 1.31
CA GLU A 191 -9.27 15.79 2.72
C GLU A 191 -7.77 16.09 2.96
N LEU A 192 -6.94 15.93 1.92
CA LEU A 192 -5.52 16.23 1.89
C LEU A 192 -5.23 17.43 0.96
N ASP A 193 -3.95 17.77 0.82
CA ASP A 193 -3.49 18.73 -0.19
C ASP A 193 -3.34 17.99 -1.52
N GLU A 194 -4.42 17.97 -2.31
CA GLU A 194 -4.51 17.24 -3.59
C GLU A 194 -3.35 17.61 -4.54
N GLU A 195 -3.06 18.91 -4.71
CA GLU A 195 -1.99 19.40 -5.58
C GLU A 195 -0.65 18.82 -5.14
N ARG A 196 -0.30 18.97 -3.87
CA ARG A 196 0.95 18.42 -3.33
C ARG A 196 1.06 16.90 -3.49
N VAL A 197 -0.03 16.16 -3.26
CA VAL A 197 0.00 14.69 -3.41
C VAL A 197 0.22 14.31 -4.87
N LEU A 198 -0.47 14.96 -5.81
CA LEU A 198 -0.28 14.72 -7.24
C LEU A 198 1.13 15.07 -7.72
N GLU A 199 1.73 16.16 -7.22
CA GLU A 199 3.12 16.50 -7.54
C GLU A 199 4.11 15.44 -7.07
N ILE A 200 3.88 14.85 -5.88
CA ILE A 200 4.70 13.75 -5.36
C ILE A 200 4.53 12.50 -6.24
N LEU A 201 3.30 12.16 -6.63
CA LEU A 201 3.02 11.02 -7.51
C LEU A 201 3.67 11.19 -8.89
N ASP A 202 3.60 12.39 -9.46
CA ASP A 202 4.18 12.74 -10.75
C ASP A 202 5.72 12.70 -10.71
N SER A 203 6.32 13.31 -9.69
CA SER A 203 7.78 13.32 -9.48
C SER A 203 8.37 11.90 -9.32
N ASN A 204 7.56 10.93 -8.90
CA ASN A 204 7.94 9.53 -8.75
C ASN A 204 7.43 8.64 -9.90
N ASP A 205 6.82 9.21 -10.95
CA ASP A 205 6.31 8.51 -12.13
C ASP A 205 5.31 7.39 -11.80
N MET A 206 4.52 7.60 -10.72
CA MET A 206 3.70 6.56 -10.12
C MET A 206 2.58 6.09 -11.03
N LEU A 207 1.95 6.99 -11.81
CA LEU A 207 0.88 6.60 -12.72
C LEU A 207 1.38 5.60 -13.77
N ARG A 208 2.55 5.85 -14.37
CA ARG A 208 3.13 4.93 -15.36
C ARG A 208 3.58 3.64 -14.69
N LEU A 209 4.29 3.74 -13.57
CA LEU A 209 4.83 2.58 -12.87
C LEU A 209 3.72 1.62 -12.42
N VAL A 210 2.65 2.13 -11.79
CA VAL A 210 1.50 1.31 -11.40
C VAL A 210 0.85 0.68 -12.64
N ALA A 211 0.69 1.41 -13.75
CA ALA A 211 0.03 0.87 -14.93
C ALA A 211 0.82 -0.30 -15.55
N VAL A 212 2.13 -0.12 -15.71
CA VAL A 212 3.03 -1.17 -16.22
C VAL A 212 3.09 -2.35 -15.25
N TYR A 213 3.19 -2.08 -13.94
CA TYR A 213 3.26 -3.10 -12.91
C TYR A 213 1.99 -3.94 -12.83
N THR A 214 0.83 -3.31 -12.78
CA THR A 214 -0.46 -4.02 -12.80
C THR A 214 -0.63 -4.82 -14.09
N SER A 215 -0.25 -4.28 -15.25
CA SER A 215 -0.33 -5.01 -16.53
C SER A 215 0.54 -6.27 -16.52
N LYS A 216 1.74 -6.19 -15.91
CA LYS A 216 2.66 -7.33 -15.80
C LYS A 216 2.20 -8.35 -14.77
N GLN A 217 1.72 -7.90 -13.60
CA GLN A 217 1.46 -8.78 -12.45
C GLN A 217 0.02 -9.29 -12.36
N CYS A 218 -0.94 -8.72 -13.11
CA CYS A 218 -2.35 -9.15 -13.11
C CYS A 218 -2.55 -10.62 -13.51
N THR A 219 -1.61 -11.22 -14.24
CA THR A 219 -1.62 -12.63 -14.62
C THR A 219 -0.66 -13.50 -13.81
N SER A 220 0.09 -12.90 -12.87
CA SER A 220 1.06 -13.58 -12.02
C SER A 220 0.48 -13.79 -10.62
N TYR A 221 0.78 -12.91 -9.67
CA TYR A 221 0.42 -13.08 -8.26
C TYR A 221 -0.57 -12.05 -7.72
N PHE A 222 -1.00 -11.07 -8.52
CA PHE A 222 -2.04 -10.14 -8.06
C PHE A 222 -3.35 -10.87 -7.85
N SER A 223 -3.92 -10.70 -6.66
CA SER A 223 -5.28 -11.11 -6.38
C SER A 223 -6.27 -10.25 -7.17
N ARG A 224 -7.55 -10.66 -7.23
CA ARG A 224 -8.61 -9.80 -7.78
C ARG A 224 -8.76 -8.49 -7.01
N ASP A 225 -8.46 -8.51 -5.72
CA ASP A 225 -8.54 -7.34 -4.86
C ASP A 225 -7.38 -6.38 -5.17
N ASP A 226 -6.16 -6.90 -5.36
CA ASP A 226 -4.99 -6.09 -5.74
C ASP A 226 -5.22 -5.38 -7.08
N ILE A 227 -5.78 -6.09 -8.06
CA ILE A 227 -6.18 -5.50 -9.35
C ILE A 227 -7.20 -4.39 -9.12
N ARG A 228 -8.20 -4.63 -8.26
CA ARG A 228 -9.24 -3.63 -7.97
C ARG A 228 -8.64 -2.38 -7.33
N GLU A 229 -7.79 -2.51 -6.33
CA GLU A 229 -7.17 -1.38 -5.65
C GLU A 229 -6.27 -0.57 -6.61
N ALA A 230 -5.51 -1.24 -7.48
CA ALA A 230 -4.75 -0.57 -8.54
C ALA A 230 -5.64 0.20 -9.53
N VAL A 231 -6.80 -0.35 -9.90
CA VAL A 231 -7.77 0.35 -10.76
C VAL A 231 -8.39 1.55 -10.02
N LEU A 232 -8.72 1.39 -8.74
CA LEU A 232 -9.29 2.48 -7.94
C LEU A 232 -8.30 3.63 -7.71
N PHE A 233 -7.00 3.33 -7.61
CA PHE A 233 -5.96 4.36 -7.64
C PHE A 233 -6.09 5.25 -8.89
N PHE A 234 -6.22 4.66 -10.09
CA PHE A 234 -6.41 5.45 -11.32
C PHE A 234 -7.73 6.21 -11.34
N VAL A 235 -8.81 5.60 -10.86
CA VAL A 235 -10.11 6.27 -10.76
C VAL A 235 -10.01 7.51 -9.88
N ASN A 236 -9.41 7.38 -8.69
CA ASN A 236 -9.27 8.48 -7.75
C ASN A 236 -8.43 9.62 -8.35
N VAL A 237 -7.28 9.30 -8.97
CA VAL A 237 -6.42 10.30 -9.61
C VAL A 237 -7.08 10.96 -10.82
N PHE A 238 -7.82 10.23 -11.66
CA PHE A 238 -8.43 10.83 -12.87
C PHE A 238 -9.68 11.65 -12.56
N THR A 239 -10.30 11.40 -11.41
CA THR A 239 -11.56 12.06 -11.01
C THR A 239 -11.35 13.26 -10.10
N CYS A 240 -10.16 13.43 -9.53
CA CYS A 240 -9.82 14.57 -8.66
C CYS A 240 -9.69 15.89 -9.45
N GLU A 241 -9.86 17.03 -8.76
CA GLU A 241 -10.05 18.34 -9.39
C GLU A 241 -8.76 18.88 -10.02
N THR A 242 -7.63 18.71 -9.34
CA THR A 242 -6.30 19.11 -9.80
C THR A 242 -5.90 18.36 -11.06
N PHE A 243 -6.15 17.05 -11.13
CA PHE A 243 -5.90 16.30 -12.37
C PHE A 243 -6.77 16.83 -13.50
N LYS A 244 -8.05 17.12 -13.25
CA LYS A 244 -8.96 17.67 -14.28
C LYS A 244 -8.51 19.04 -14.78
N ALA A 245 -7.99 19.88 -13.89
CA ALA A 245 -7.48 21.21 -14.22
C ALA A 245 -6.20 21.14 -15.07
N GLU A 246 -5.23 20.30 -14.71
CA GLU A 246 -3.91 20.22 -15.35
C GLU A 246 -3.69 18.89 -16.05
N SER A 247 -4.71 18.42 -16.75
CA SER A 247 -4.75 17.03 -17.17
C SER A 247 -3.68 16.63 -18.19
N ASP A 248 -3.16 17.59 -18.96
CA ASP A 248 -2.06 17.37 -19.91
C ASP A 248 -0.69 17.23 -19.22
N ARG A 249 -0.54 17.75 -17.99
CA ARG A 249 0.67 17.60 -17.17
C ARG A 249 0.83 16.14 -16.73
N TYR A 250 -0.22 15.60 -16.12
CA TYR A 250 -0.18 14.26 -15.50
C TYR A 250 -0.47 13.12 -16.49
N ALA A 251 -1.25 13.35 -17.54
CA ALA A 251 -1.57 12.35 -18.57
C ALA A 251 -0.54 12.35 -19.71
N SER A 252 0.74 12.27 -19.37
CA SER A 252 1.83 12.25 -20.36
C SER A 252 1.74 11.03 -21.29
N ALA A 253 2.36 11.11 -22.48
CA ALA A 253 2.33 10.02 -23.45
C ALA A 253 2.80 8.65 -22.88
N PRO A 254 3.88 8.57 -22.06
CA PRO A 254 4.27 7.32 -21.40
C PRO A 254 3.20 6.73 -20.48
N VAL A 255 2.50 7.58 -19.71
CA VAL A 255 1.40 7.16 -18.82
C VAL A 255 0.25 6.61 -19.66
N MET A 256 -0.16 7.36 -20.68
CA MET A 256 -1.28 6.96 -21.53
C MET A 256 -0.98 5.69 -22.34
N ASP A 257 0.25 5.53 -22.83
CA ASP A 257 0.68 4.30 -23.50
C ASP A 257 0.62 3.08 -22.56
N ALA A 258 1.03 3.24 -21.30
CA ALA A 258 0.90 2.18 -20.29
C ALA A 258 -0.56 1.85 -19.96
N LEU A 259 -1.43 2.85 -19.86
CA LEU A 259 -2.87 2.65 -19.64
C LEU A 259 -3.58 2.01 -20.83
N VAL A 260 -3.16 2.30 -22.07
CA VAL A 260 -3.64 1.59 -23.27
C VAL A 260 -3.30 0.11 -23.19
N ALA A 261 -2.08 -0.25 -22.76
CA ALA A 261 -1.71 -1.65 -22.56
C ALA A 261 -2.51 -2.34 -21.43
N LEU A 262 -2.98 -1.57 -20.45
CA LEU A 262 -3.79 -2.05 -19.33
C LEU A 262 -5.30 -2.15 -19.66
N GLN A 263 -5.75 -1.50 -20.74
CA GLN A 263 -7.16 -1.33 -21.08
C GLN A 263 -7.92 -2.66 -21.18
N ASP A 264 -7.49 -3.53 -22.09
CA ASP A 264 -8.16 -4.81 -22.37
C ASP A 264 -7.94 -5.86 -21.27
N PRO A 265 -6.73 -6.07 -20.72
CA PRO A 265 -6.51 -7.13 -19.73
C PRO A 265 -7.09 -6.81 -18.34
N VAL A 266 -7.28 -5.54 -18.00
CA VAL A 266 -7.62 -5.13 -16.62
C VAL A 266 -8.79 -4.14 -16.57
N LEU A 267 -8.68 -2.96 -17.19
CA LEU A 267 -9.66 -1.87 -17.00
C LEU A 267 -11.06 -2.24 -17.49
N ALA A 268 -11.17 -2.84 -18.68
CA ALA A 268 -12.45 -3.24 -19.26
C ALA A 268 -13.13 -4.39 -18.48
N PRO A 269 -12.43 -5.47 -18.09
CA PRO A 269 -12.97 -6.47 -17.16
C PRO A 269 -13.47 -5.88 -15.83
N CYS A 270 -12.68 -4.99 -15.20
CA CYS A 270 -13.07 -4.35 -13.95
C CYS A 270 -14.36 -3.52 -14.10
N LEU A 271 -14.55 -2.82 -15.22
CA LEU A 271 -15.77 -2.06 -15.48
C LEU A 271 -17.03 -2.95 -15.56
N GLN A 272 -16.88 -4.15 -16.11
CA GLN A 272 -17.99 -5.10 -16.22
C GLN A 272 -18.39 -5.65 -14.85
N SER A 273 -17.40 -5.95 -14.00
CA SER A 273 -17.63 -6.47 -12.65
C SER A 273 -17.99 -5.40 -11.60
N GLU A 274 -17.74 -4.11 -11.87
CA GLU A 274 -17.99 -3.05 -10.88
C GLU A 274 -19.50 -2.80 -10.69
N THR A 275 -19.89 -2.84 -9.41
CA THR A 275 -21.26 -2.73 -8.92
C THR A 275 -21.54 -1.34 -8.34
N ASP A 276 -20.53 -0.65 -7.83
CA ASP A 276 -20.67 0.70 -7.30
C ASP A 276 -20.84 1.72 -8.45
N PRO A 277 -21.95 2.48 -8.50
CA PRO A 277 -22.21 3.42 -9.60
C PRO A 277 -21.17 4.54 -9.73
N ASN A 278 -20.62 5.04 -8.61
CA ASN A 278 -19.65 6.13 -8.61
C ASN A 278 -18.30 5.64 -9.13
N ARG A 279 -17.83 4.48 -8.64
CA ARG A 279 -16.58 3.86 -9.13
C ARG A 279 -16.70 3.49 -10.60
N LYS A 280 -17.86 2.95 -11.01
CA LYS A 280 -18.15 2.63 -12.40
C LYS A 280 -18.13 3.85 -13.31
N ARG A 281 -18.64 4.99 -12.84
CA ARG A 281 -18.55 6.27 -13.57
C ARG A 281 -17.10 6.72 -13.70
N GLY A 282 -16.34 6.75 -12.61
CA GLY A 282 -14.94 7.15 -12.65
C GLY A 282 -14.09 6.28 -13.57
N LEU A 283 -14.32 4.96 -13.56
CA LEU A 283 -13.63 4.04 -14.47
C LEU A 283 -13.99 4.26 -15.95
N ARG A 284 -15.23 4.67 -16.26
CA ARG A 284 -15.58 5.11 -17.62
C ARG A 284 -14.82 6.37 -18.01
N GLU A 285 -14.70 7.35 -17.12
CA GLU A 285 -13.93 8.58 -17.37
C GLU A 285 -12.46 8.24 -17.71
N VAL A 286 -11.84 7.29 -16.99
CA VAL A 286 -10.50 6.77 -17.31
C VAL A 286 -10.47 6.13 -18.71
N LEU A 287 -11.36 5.17 -18.96
CA LEU A 287 -11.41 4.42 -20.23
C LEU A 287 -11.70 5.30 -21.45
N ASP A 288 -12.57 6.30 -21.31
CA ASP A 288 -12.88 7.25 -22.37
C ASP A 288 -11.64 8.06 -22.75
N ARG A 289 -10.86 8.50 -21.75
CA ARG A 289 -9.63 9.25 -21.96
C ARG A 289 -8.55 8.39 -22.62
N VAL A 290 -8.37 7.14 -22.17
CA VAL A 290 -7.47 6.15 -22.78
C VAL A 290 -7.88 5.88 -24.22
N GLY A 291 -9.17 5.68 -24.48
CA GLY A 291 -9.71 5.45 -25.83
C GLY A 291 -9.54 6.64 -26.77
N GLN A 292 -9.73 7.88 -26.28
CA GLN A 292 -9.48 9.10 -27.05
C GLN A 292 -8.02 9.21 -27.45
N TYR A 293 -7.10 8.97 -26.53
CA TYR A 293 -5.66 8.97 -26.81
C TYR A 293 -5.27 7.89 -27.81
N ALA A 294 -5.74 6.64 -27.62
CA ALA A 294 -5.48 5.54 -28.54
C ALA A 294 -5.96 5.80 -29.98
N ARG A 295 -7.10 6.51 -30.14
CA ARG A 295 -7.61 6.93 -31.46
C ARG A 295 -6.77 8.03 -32.09
N LYS A 296 -6.27 8.99 -31.31
CA LYS A 296 -5.41 10.07 -31.82
C LYS A 296 -4.04 9.58 -32.30
N LYS A 297 -3.57 8.44 -31.79
CA LYS A 297 -2.28 7.82 -32.14
C LYS A 297 -2.34 6.95 -33.40
N ARG A 298 -3.54 6.54 -33.84
CA ARG A 298 -3.79 5.77 -35.08
C ARG A 298 -3.97 6.70 -36.27
#